data_AF-A0A8T6RJ88-F1
#
_entry.id   AF-A0A8T6RJ88-F1
#
_cell.length_a   1.000
_cell.length_b   1.000
_cell.length_c   1.000
_cell.angle_alpha   90.00
_cell.angle_beta   90.00
_cell.angle_gamma   90.00
#
_symmetry.space_group_name_H-M   'P 1'
#
loop_
_entity.id
_entity.type
_entity.pdbx_description
1 polymer ?
#
loop_
_entity_poly.entity_id
_entity_poly.type
_entity_poly.pdbx_seq_one_letter_code
_entity_poly.pdbx_strand_id
1 'polypeptide(L)'
;MNEILLSSLICLFIIGIIALGIFINFYFEKKRKLFIFYIPGWIIYSLGYLTPIFSELTLDITISQILLVIHGIFIEIGIFLIGIGAISYFTNVSLKFVMILCVFYICLPLVLYLTFGVGMALNFSFIAFSLSVVSALIAPISKWGMFKRMIKKNMILYFIDIAVLIFYIPVMILIFLNGYNFGLFDSNDSFLIILNYLTVITGTILTTFYFVQLEFSISNQEKFNLKDKFSHNMGNILQTIIFSIELLKTEEKLEDKERLELIKTIEKKVDEVCKLLEEIREIK
;
A
#
# COMPACT_ATOMS: atom_id res chain seq x y z
N MET A 1 -28.33 8.46 15.46
CA MET A 1 -27.80 7.63 14.35
C MET A 1 -28.60 6.34 14.17
N ASN A 2 -28.89 5.96 12.92
CA ASN A 2 -29.49 4.67 12.55
C ASN A 2 -28.62 3.50 13.04
N GLU A 3 -29.21 2.45 13.62
CA GLU A 3 -28.48 1.29 14.16
C GLU A 3 -27.61 0.59 13.10
N ILE A 4 -28.09 0.57 11.85
CA ILE A 4 -27.37 0.00 10.70
C ILE A 4 -26.13 0.83 10.40
N LEU A 5 -26.25 2.16 10.47
CA LEU A 5 -25.13 3.09 10.26
C LEU A 5 -24.08 2.91 11.36
N LEU A 6 -24.49 2.87 12.63
CA LEU A 6 -23.60 2.61 13.77
C LEU A 6 -22.83 1.29 13.60
N SER A 7 -23.56 0.21 13.29
CA SER A 7 -22.97 -1.12 13.10
C SER A 7 -21.96 -1.15 11.94
N SER A 8 -22.28 -0.43 10.85
CA SER A 8 -21.40 -0.30 9.69
C SER A 8 -20.11 0.46 10.00
N LEU A 9 -20.20 1.55 10.76
CA LEU A 9 -19.04 2.33 11.20
C LEU A 9 -18.12 1.51 12.12
N ILE A 10 -18.70 0.77 13.07
CA ILE A 10 -17.95 -0.15 13.94
C ILE A 10 -17.24 -1.23 13.12
N CYS A 11 -17.92 -1.81 12.14
CA CYS A 11 -17.34 -2.82 11.25
C CYS A 11 -16.13 -2.27 10.49
N LEU A 12 -16.26 -1.08 9.89
CA LEU A 12 -15.18 -0.42 9.16
C LEU A 12 -14.00 -0.06 10.07
N PHE A 13 -14.27 0.40 11.29
CA PHE A 13 -13.23 0.64 12.29
C PHE A 13 -12.44 -0.66 12.58
N ILE A 14 -13.12 -1.76 12.87
CA ILE A 14 -12.47 -3.05 13.16
C ILE A 14 -11.64 -3.53 11.97
N ILE A 15 -12.18 -3.46 10.75
CA ILE A 15 -11.45 -3.82 9.53
C ILE A 15 -10.19 -2.95 9.36
N GLY A 16 -10.31 -1.64 9.61
CA GLY A 16 -9.18 -0.71 9.57
C GLY A 16 -8.06 -1.08 10.57
N ILE A 17 -8.43 -1.47 11.80
CA ILE A 17 -7.47 -1.95 12.81
C ILE A 17 -6.80 -3.26 12.39
N ILE A 18 -7.55 -4.20 11.80
CA ILE A 18 -6.98 -5.45 11.27
C ILE A 18 -5.97 -5.15 10.16
N ALA A 19 -6.33 -4.29 9.22
CA ALA A 19 -5.42 -3.86 8.15
C ALA A 19 -4.16 -3.20 8.72
N LEU A 20 -4.31 -2.28 9.68
CA LEU A 20 -3.20 -1.64 10.37
C LEU A 20 -2.23 -2.67 10.98
N GLY A 21 -2.74 -3.68 11.68
CA GLY A 21 -1.92 -4.75 12.26
C GLY A 21 -1.08 -5.51 11.22
N ILE A 22 -1.68 -5.80 10.06
CA ILE A 22 -0.97 -6.45 8.94
C ILE A 22 0.17 -5.57 8.42
N PHE A 23 -0.08 -4.29 8.17
CA PHE A 23 0.93 -3.37 7.64
C PHE A 23 2.03 -3.03 8.64
N ILE A 24 1.72 -2.99 9.94
CA ILE A 24 2.74 -2.88 11.00
C ILE A 24 3.67 -4.10 10.98
N ASN A 25 3.11 -5.32 10.86
CA ASN A 25 3.91 -6.54 10.77
C ASN A 25 4.86 -6.49 9.56
N PHE A 26 4.35 -6.09 8.39
CA PHE A 26 5.21 -5.93 7.20
C PHE A 26 6.29 -4.87 7.37
N TYR A 27 6.01 -3.77 8.07
CA TYR A 27 7.03 -2.76 8.36
C TYR A 27 8.17 -3.34 9.19
N PHE A 28 7.87 -4.10 10.25
CA PHE A 28 8.89 -4.73 11.08
C PHE A 28 9.67 -5.81 10.34
N GLU A 29 9.01 -6.62 9.51
CA GLU A 29 9.68 -7.68 8.74
C GLU A 29 10.54 -7.15 7.59
N LYS A 30 10.12 -6.08 6.92
CA LYS A 30 10.71 -5.64 5.64
C LYS A 30 11.48 -4.33 5.72
N LYS A 31 11.23 -3.50 6.74
CA LYS A 31 11.83 -2.17 6.94
C LYS A 31 11.76 -1.26 5.71
N ARG A 32 10.74 -1.41 4.86
CA ARG A 32 10.57 -0.62 3.63
C ARG A 32 9.95 0.74 3.93
N LYS A 33 10.47 1.79 3.26
CA LYS A 33 10.02 3.18 3.43
C LYS A 33 8.56 3.41 3.03
N LEU A 34 7.98 2.58 2.16
CA LEU A 34 6.58 2.72 1.72
C LEU A 34 5.56 2.56 2.86
N PHE A 35 5.89 1.79 3.91
CA PHE A 35 4.99 1.61 5.06
C PHE A 35 4.88 2.86 5.94
N ILE A 36 5.78 3.84 5.78
CA ILE A 36 5.67 5.16 6.41
C ILE A 36 4.40 5.89 5.96
N PHE A 37 3.81 5.52 4.82
CA PHE A 37 2.51 6.06 4.38
C PHE A 37 1.33 5.19 4.81
N TYR A 38 1.43 3.86 4.66
CA TYR A 38 0.34 2.94 5.01
C TYR A 38 -0.05 2.99 6.49
N ILE A 39 0.92 2.96 7.40
CA ILE A 39 0.65 2.94 8.85
C ILE A 39 -0.15 4.18 9.29
N PRO A 40 0.33 5.42 9.08
CA PRO A 40 -0.46 6.60 9.45
C PRO A 40 -1.77 6.69 8.65
N GLY A 41 -1.79 6.25 7.38
CA GLY A 41 -3.01 6.20 6.59
C GLY A 41 -4.11 5.35 7.24
N TRP A 42 -3.79 4.13 7.65
CA TRP A 42 -4.75 3.24 8.33
C TRP A 42 -5.14 3.71 9.73
N ILE A 43 -4.23 4.36 10.47
CA ILE A 43 -4.56 4.98 11.76
C ILE A 43 -5.61 6.08 11.54
N ILE A 44 -5.32 7.03 10.65
CA ILE A 44 -6.20 8.17 10.39
C ILE A 44 -7.55 7.70 9.81
N TYR A 45 -7.54 6.74 8.87
CA TYR A 45 -8.75 6.14 8.32
C TYR A 45 -9.64 5.49 9.39
N SER A 46 -9.04 4.72 10.30
CA SER A 46 -9.76 4.10 11.41
C SER A 46 -10.34 5.14 12.38
N LEU A 47 -9.55 6.18 12.72
CA LEU A 47 -10.04 7.30 13.53
C LEU A 47 -11.20 8.02 12.84
N GLY A 48 -11.18 8.12 11.51
CA GLY A 48 -12.27 8.67 10.72
C GLY A 48 -13.61 8.02 11.06
N TYR A 49 -13.71 6.69 11.14
CA TYR A 49 -14.98 6.03 11.48
C TYR A 49 -15.38 6.11 12.95
N LEU A 50 -14.46 6.42 13.86
CA LEU A 50 -14.80 6.69 15.25
C LEU A 50 -15.46 8.07 15.43
N THR A 51 -15.08 9.06 14.62
CA THR A 51 -15.54 10.44 14.83
C THR A 51 -17.06 10.64 14.73
N PRO A 52 -17.81 10.04 13.78
CA PRO A 52 -19.28 10.11 13.78
C PRO A 52 -19.94 9.35 14.93
N ILE A 53 -19.27 8.32 15.49
CA ILE A 53 -19.77 7.63 16.67
C ILE A 53 -19.71 8.58 17.87
N PHE A 54 -18.61 9.33 18.02
CA PHE A 54 -18.47 10.33 19.06
C PHE A 54 -19.39 11.53 18.86
N SER A 55 -19.69 11.95 17.63
CA SER A 55 -20.58 13.10 17.36
C SER A 55 -22.01 12.88 17.85
N GLU A 56 -22.44 11.63 17.98
CA GLU A 56 -23.76 11.25 18.51
C GLU A 56 -23.78 11.22 20.04
N LEU A 57 -22.62 11.10 20.69
CA LEU A 57 -22.49 11.14 22.15
C LEU A 57 -22.44 12.56 22.69
N THR A 58 -22.24 13.56 21.82
CA THR A 58 -22.18 14.97 22.19
C THR A 58 -23.55 15.64 22.10
N LEU A 59 -23.96 16.30 23.18
CA LEU A 59 -25.21 17.08 23.22
C LEU A 59 -25.12 18.43 22.49
N ASP A 60 -23.90 18.93 22.27
CA ASP A 60 -23.66 20.20 21.57
C ASP A 60 -23.65 20.00 20.04
N ILE A 61 -24.59 20.64 19.36
CA ILE A 61 -24.75 20.59 17.90
C ILE A 61 -23.48 21.05 17.18
N THR A 62 -22.80 22.07 17.70
CA THR A 62 -21.59 22.63 17.11
C THR A 62 -20.45 21.62 17.17
N ILE A 63 -20.27 20.98 18.34
CA ILE A 63 -19.23 19.94 18.52
C ILE A 63 -19.54 18.75 17.62
N SER A 64 -20.81 18.33 17.54
CA SER A 64 -21.24 17.25 16.67
C SER A 64 -20.90 17.52 15.20
N GLN A 65 -21.21 18.72 14.71
CA GLN A 65 -20.90 19.15 13.34
C GLN A 65 -19.38 19.19 13.06
N ILE A 66 -18.59 19.69 14.00
CA ILE A 66 -17.12 19.70 13.87
C ILE A 66 -16.58 18.27 13.76
N LEU A 67 -17.09 17.34 14.58
CA LEU A 67 -16.69 15.93 14.53
C LEU A 67 -17.04 15.28 13.18
N LEU A 68 -18.18 15.62 12.56
CA LEU A 68 -18.51 15.16 11.21
C LEU A 68 -17.58 15.74 10.15
N VAL A 69 -17.15 16.99 10.27
CA VAL A 69 -16.14 17.54 9.34
C VAL A 69 -14.79 16.86 9.52
N ILE A 70 -14.38 16.60 10.76
CA ILE A 70 -13.16 15.83 11.07
C ILE A 70 -13.24 14.41 10.49
N HIS A 71 -14.42 13.77 10.50
CA HIS A 71 -14.64 12.50 9.81
C HIS A 71 -14.24 12.58 8.33
N GLY A 72 -14.76 13.56 7.59
CA GLY A 72 -14.43 13.76 6.18
C GLY A 72 -12.92 13.90 5.96
N ILE A 73 -12.28 14.77 6.75
CA ILE A 73 -10.84 15.04 6.71
C ILE A 73 -10.02 13.77 6.99
N PHE A 74 -10.40 12.98 7.99
CA PHE A 74 -9.69 11.75 8.32
C PHE A 74 -9.85 10.67 7.24
N ILE A 75 -11.05 10.51 6.70
CA ILE A 75 -11.28 9.52 5.63
C ILE A 75 -10.48 9.89 4.37
N GLU A 76 -10.50 11.16 3.93
CA GLU A 76 -9.77 11.56 2.73
C GLU A 76 -8.25 11.47 2.90
N ILE A 77 -7.70 11.93 4.03
CA ILE A 77 -6.25 11.85 4.29
C ILE A 77 -5.79 10.41 4.47
N GLY A 78 -6.57 9.61 5.20
CA GLY A 78 -6.26 8.20 5.42
C GLY A 78 -6.12 7.44 4.10
N ILE A 79 -7.12 7.60 3.22
CA ILE A 79 -7.15 6.99 1.89
C ILE A 79 -6.05 7.57 1.00
N PHE A 80 -5.80 8.89 1.04
CA PHE A 80 -4.73 9.52 0.29
C PHE A 80 -3.37 8.91 0.65
N LEU A 81 -3.05 8.76 1.94
CA LEU A 81 -1.80 8.15 2.39
C LEU A 81 -1.69 6.67 2.00
N ILE A 82 -2.77 5.90 2.13
CA ILE A 82 -2.82 4.50 1.65
C ILE A 82 -2.55 4.45 0.14
N GLY A 83 -3.16 5.36 -0.63
CA GLY A 83 -2.96 5.49 -2.07
C GLY A 83 -1.53 5.87 -2.45
N ILE A 84 -0.90 6.81 -1.72
CA ILE A 84 0.51 7.15 -1.91
C ILE A 84 1.41 5.96 -1.59
N GLY A 85 1.08 5.15 -0.57
CA GLY A 85 1.74 3.87 -0.29
C GLY A 85 1.69 2.94 -1.51
N ALA A 86 0.53 2.83 -2.15
CA ALA A 86 0.34 2.02 -3.36
C ALA A 86 1.17 2.53 -4.55
N ILE A 87 1.15 3.85 -4.78
CA ILE A 87 1.92 4.50 -5.85
C ILE A 87 3.43 4.34 -5.63
N SER A 88 3.86 4.31 -4.36
CA SER A 88 5.27 4.17 -3.97
C SER A 88 5.89 2.83 -4.36
N TYR A 89 5.08 1.79 -4.65
CA TYR A 89 5.58 0.56 -5.25
C TYR A 89 6.10 0.74 -6.67
N PHE A 90 5.59 1.73 -7.40
CA PHE A 90 5.86 1.92 -8.82
C PHE A 90 6.76 3.13 -9.09
N THR A 91 6.74 4.12 -8.21
CA THR A 91 7.42 5.41 -8.41
C THR A 91 7.90 5.99 -7.09
N ASN A 92 9.00 6.75 -7.13
CA ASN A 92 9.43 7.51 -5.96
C ASN A 92 8.55 8.75 -5.80
N VAL A 93 7.87 8.86 -4.67
CA VAL A 93 7.03 10.02 -4.34
C VAL A 93 7.78 10.97 -3.41
N SER A 94 7.78 12.26 -3.75
CA SER A 94 8.41 13.30 -2.92
C SER A 94 7.63 13.52 -1.63
N LEU A 95 8.27 13.37 -0.47
CA LEU A 95 7.64 13.63 0.83
C LEU A 95 7.13 15.08 0.94
N LYS A 96 7.85 16.05 0.36
CA LYS A 96 7.42 17.46 0.33
C LYS A 96 6.09 17.63 -0.39
N PHE A 97 5.91 16.93 -1.52
CA PHE A 97 4.66 16.95 -2.28
C PHE A 97 3.50 16.34 -1.48
N VAL A 98 3.74 15.19 -0.82
CA VAL A 98 2.74 14.54 0.03
C VAL A 98 2.30 15.46 1.17
N MET A 99 3.24 16.11 1.86
CA MET A 99 2.92 17.05 2.95
C MET A 99 2.08 18.24 2.48
N ILE A 100 2.41 18.84 1.33
CA ILE A 100 1.63 19.94 0.76
C ILE A 100 0.19 19.51 0.47
N LEU A 101 0.02 18.32 -0.12
CA LEU A 101 -1.31 17.78 -0.40
C LEU A 101 -2.09 17.46 0.89
N CYS A 102 -1.45 16.90 1.91
CA CYS A 102 -2.10 16.69 3.21
C CYS A 102 -2.60 18.00 3.81
N VAL A 103 -1.79 19.08 3.76
CA VAL A 103 -2.23 20.41 4.23
C VAL A 103 -3.43 20.90 3.43
N PHE A 104 -3.41 20.71 2.10
CA PHE A 104 -4.54 21.07 1.24
C PHE A 104 -5.82 20.29 1.60
N TYR A 105 -5.72 18.96 1.79
CA TYR A 105 -6.82 18.11 2.22
C TYR A 105 -7.35 18.44 3.62
N ILE A 106 -6.56 19.05 4.50
CA ILE A 106 -7.05 19.54 5.80
C ILE A 106 -7.73 20.91 5.65
N CYS A 107 -7.04 21.86 5.01
CA CYS A 107 -7.46 23.25 5.00
C CYS A 107 -8.72 23.48 4.17
N LEU A 108 -8.87 22.80 3.02
CA LEU A 108 -9.96 23.09 2.10
C LEU A 108 -11.34 22.68 2.65
N PRO A 109 -11.55 21.46 3.21
CA PRO A 109 -12.80 21.13 3.89
C PRO A 109 -13.13 22.05 5.05
N LEU A 110 -12.12 22.51 5.82
CA LEU A 110 -12.33 23.46 6.90
C LEU A 110 -12.81 24.82 6.39
N VAL A 111 -12.22 25.34 5.32
CA VAL A 111 -12.67 26.59 4.68
C VAL A 111 -14.09 26.44 4.14
N LEU A 112 -14.40 25.32 3.50
CA LEU A 112 -15.75 25.03 2.98
C LEU A 112 -16.78 24.89 4.10
N TYR A 113 -16.39 24.27 5.22
CA TYR A 113 -17.25 24.20 6.42
C TYR A 113 -17.58 25.59 6.95
N LEU A 114 -16.58 26.45 7.12
CA LEU A 114 -16.77 27.81 7.66
C LEU A 114 -17.58 28.72 6.75
N THR A 115 -17.60 28.46 5.43
CA THR A 115 -18.26 29.31 4.43
C THR A 115 -19.63 28.79 3.99
N PHE A 116 -19.78 27.47 3.84
CA PHE A 116 -20.96 26.84 3.25
C PHE A 116 -21.62 25.77 4.14
N GLY A 117 -21.03 25.45 5.30
CA GLY A 117 -21.55 24.48 6.25
C GLY A 117 -21.10 23.03 6.02
N VAL A 118 -21.58 22.13 6.89
CA VAL A 118 -21.11 20.73 7.00
C VAL A 118 -21.30 19.93 5.71
N GLY A 119 -22.45 20.04 5.07
CA GLY A 119 -22.76 19.25 3.87
C GLY A 119 -21.76 19.50 2.73
N MET A 120 -21.38 20.76 2.51
CA MET A 120 -20.40 21.10 1.47
C MET A 120 -19.01 20.58 1.79
N ALA A 121 -18.58 20.64 3.06
CA ALA A 121 -17.31 20.09 3.50
C ALA A 121 -17.26 18.57 3.30
N LEU A 122 -18.32 17.84 3.71
CA LEU A 122 -18.42 16.39 3.55
C LEU A 122 -18.41 15.96 2.09
N ASN A 123 -19.16 16.65 1.23
CA ASN A 123 -19.21 16.34 -0.21
C ASN A 123 -17.86 16.63 -0.89
N PHE A 124 -17.13 17.66 -0.45
CA PHE A 124 -15.78 17.91 -0.95
C PHE A 124 -14.80 16.81 -0.51
N SER A 125 -14.76 16.46 0.78
CA SER A 125 -13.91 15.37 1.28
C SER A 125 -14.19 14.05 0.54
N PHE A 126 -15.44 13.82 0.12
CA PHE A 126 -15.78 12.69 -0.72
C PHE A 126 -15.20 12.74 -2.14
N ILE A 127 -15.25 13.89 -2.81
CA ILE A 127 -14.61 14.07 -4.13
C ILE A 127 -13.11 13.82 -4.01
N ALA A 128 -12.48 14.37 -2.98
CA ALA A 128 -11.09 14.16 -2.65
C ALA A 128 -10.73 12.69 -2.41
N PHE A 129 -11.55 11.98 -1.61
CA PHE A 129 -11.47 10.53 -1.42
C PHE A 129 -11.50 9.79 -2.77
N SER A 130 -12.48 10.10 -3.61
CA SER A 130 -12.67 9.42 -4.90
C SER A 130 -11.48 9.63 -5.84
N LEU A 131 -10.97 10.86 -5.91
CA LEU A 131 -9.77 11.20 -6.69
C LEU A 131 -8.54 10.45 -6.19
N SER A 132 -8.37 10.34 -4.86
CA SER A 132 -7.27 9.60 -4.26
C SER A 132 -7.31 8.12 -4.63
N VAL A 133 -8.49 7.50 -4.55
CA VAL A 133 -8.69 6.09 -4.97
C VAL A 133 -8.37 5.90 -6.45
N VAL A 134 -8.92 6.73 -7.34
CA VAL A 134 -8.68 6.65 -8.78
C VAL A 134 -7.18 6.81 -9.10
N SER A 135 -6.50 7.75 -8.44
CA SER A 135 -5.07 7.96 -8.64
C SER A 135 -4.22 6.73 -8.27
N ALA A 136 -4.57 6.05 -7.17
CA ALA A 136 -3.89 4.85 -6.71
C ALA A 136 -4.08 3.68 -7.70
N LEU A 137 -5.25 3.56 -8.31
CA LEU A 137 -5.55 2.55 -9.32
C LEU A 137 -4.83 2.75 -10.64
N ILE A 138 -4.64 4.01 -11.07
CA ILE A 138 -3.97 4.34 -12.34
C ILE A 138 -2.47 4.03 -12.29
N ALA A 139 -1.84 4.11 -11.11
CA ALA A 139 -0.40 3.90 -10.99
C ALA A 139 0.09 2.53 -11.53
N PRO A 140 -0.51 1.38 -11.16
CA PRO A 140 -0.22 0.09 -11.78
C PRO A 140 -0.35 0.08 -13.31
N ILE A 141 -1.36 0.77 -13.86
CA ILE A 141 -1.61 0.86 -15.31
C ILE A 141 -0.50 1.65 -16.00
N SER A 142 -0.10 2.78 -15.43
CA SER A 142 0.97 3.63 -15.97
C SER A 142 2.31 2.90 -16.10
N LYS A 143 2.54 1.87 -15.26
CA LYS A 143 3.73 1.01 -15.28
C LYS A 143 3.37 -0.44 -15.59
N TRP A 144 2.43 -0.67 -16.52
CA TRP A 144 1.88 -1.99 -16.84
C TRP A 144 2.93 -3.08 -17.07
N GLY A 145 4.01 -2.79 -17.80
CA GLY A 145 5.08 -3.75 -18.05
C GLY A 145 5.85 -4.18 -16.79
N MET A 146 5.96 -3.31 -15.80
CA MET A 146 6.53 -3.64 -14.49
C MET A 146 5.51 -4.41 -13.64
N PHE A 147 4.28 -3.90 -13.58
CA PHE A 147 3.17 -4.50 -12.85
C PHE A 147 2.90 -5.96 -13.28
N LYS A 148 2.81 -6.22 -14.58
CA LYS A 148 2.60 -7.57 -15.13
C LYS A 148 3.72 -8.53 -14.76
N ARG A 149 4.97 -8.04 -14.70
CA ARG A 149 6.14 -8.85 -14.26
C ARG A 149 6.05 -9.20 -12.78
N MET A 150 5.55 -8.28 -11.96
CA MET A 150 5.42 -8.45 -10.50
C MET A 150 4.27 -9.38 -10.12
N ILE A 151 3.12 -9.28 -10.81
CA ILE A 151 1.89 -9.96 -10.36
C ILE A 151 1.61 -11.28 -11.10
N LYS A 152 2.15 -11.51 -12.31
CA LYS A 152 2.05 -12.69 -13.22
C LYS A 152 0.83 -13.63 -13.13
N LYS A 153 0.51 -14.21 -11.97
CA LYS A 153 -0.65 -15.12 -11.73
C LYS A 153 -1.86 -14.46 -11.05
N ASN A 154 -1.69 -13.38 -10.28
CA ASN A 154 -2.74 -12.88 -9.38
C ASN A 154 -3.36 -11.53 -9.83
N MET A 155 -3.37 -11.25 -11.13
CA MET A 155 -3.98 -10.03 -11.68
C MET A 155 -5.50 -9.96 -11.45
N ILE A 156 -6.14 -11.11 -11.21
CA ILE A 156 -7.59 -11.19 -10.96
C ILE A 156 -8.01 -10.32 -9.78
N LEU A 157 -7.26 -10.34 -8.66
CA LEU A 157 -7.60 -9.55 -7.47
C LEU A 157 -7.57 -8.04 -7.74
N TYR A 158 -6.63 -7.57 -8.58
CA TYR A 158 -6.57 -6.17 -9.00
C TYR A 158 -7.80 -5.77 -9.82
N PHE A 159 -8.23 -6.63 -10.76
CA PHE A 159 -9.43 -6.34 -11.56
C PHE A 159 -10.72 -6.42 -10.73
N ILE A 160 -10.79 -7.32 -9.74
CA ILE A 160 -11.90 -7.37 -8.79
C ILE A 160 -11.97 -6.08 -7.97
N ASP A 161 -10.83 -5.60 -7.46
CA ASP A 161 -10.75 -4.35 -6.69
C ASP A 161 -11.22 -3.15 -7.54
N ILE A 162 -10.76 -3.05 -8.80
CA ILE A 162 -11.26 -2.05 -9.75
C ILE A 162 -12.77 -2.19 -9.97
N ALA A 163 -13.29 -3.41 -10.17
CA ALA A 163 -14.70 -3.63 -10.45
C ALA A 163 -15.59 -3.14 -9.30
N VAL A 164 -15.18 -3.38 -8.05
CA VAL A 164 -15.90 -2.87 -6.86
C VAL A 164 -15.88 -1.34 -6.81
N LEU A 165 -14.77 -0.72 -7.17
CA LEU A 165 -14.67 0.74 -7.21
C LEU A 165 -15.50 1.37 -8.34
N ILE A 166 -15.55 0.71 -9.51
CA ILE A 166 -16.46 1.11 -10.59
C ILE A 166 -17.93 0.97 -10.15
N PHE A 167 -18.26 -0.12 -9.44
CA PHE A 167 -19.61 -0.33 -8.90
C PHE A 167 -20.01 0.71 -7.86
N TYR A 168 -19.05 1.29 -7.14
CA TYR A 168 -19.32 2.34 -6.17
C TYR A 168 -19.78 3.66 -6.81
N ILE A 169 -19.42 3.93 -8.07
CA ILE A 169 -19.82 5.16 -8.78
C ILE A 169 -21.35 5.27 -8.92
N PRO A 170 -22.08 4.26 -9.44
CA PRO A 170 -23.55 4.27 -9.44
C PRO A 170 -24.17 4.46 -8.06
N VAL A 171 -23.65 3.80 -7.03
CA VAL A 171 -24.14 3.94 -5.64
C VAL A 171 -24.04 5.41 -5.21
N MET A 172 -22.95 6.07 -5.59
CA MET A 172 -22.71 7.48 -5.29
C MET A 172 -23.63 8.44 -6.02
N ILE A 173 -23.87 8.20 -7.32
CA ILE A 173 -24.84 8.97 -8.10
C ILE A 173 -26.22 8.85 -7.45
N LEU A 174 -26.62 7.66 -7.01
CA LEU A 174 -27.89 7.44 -6.32
C LEU A 174 -27.99 8.23 -5.01
N ILE A 175 -26.95 8.24 -4.18
CA ILE A 175 -26.91 9.03 -2.93
C ILE A 175 -27.11 10.52 -3.22
N PHE A 176 -26.36 11.04 -4.19
CA PHE A 176 -26.42 12.45 -4.56
C PHE A 176 -27.78 12.85 -5.13
N LEU A 177 -28.37 12.03 -6.03
CA LEU A 177 -29.69 12.29 -6.62
C LEU A 177 -30.81 12.30 -5.58
N ASN A 178 -30.64 11.59 -4.46
CA ASN A 178 -31.59 11.62 -3.33
C ASN A 178 -31.36 12.81 -2.37
N GLY A 179 -30.40 13.68 -2.67
CA GLY A 179 -30.11 14.87 -1.86
C GLY A 179 -29.39 14.59 -0.55
N TYR A 180 -28.82 13.39 -0.38
CA TYR A 180 -28.06 13.04 0.81
C TYR A 180 -26.58 13.40 0.69
N ASN A 181 -25.97 13.74 1.83
CA ASN A 181 -24.54 13.99 1.93
C ASN A 181 -23.74 12.70 2.10
N PHE A 182 -22.44 12.78 1.83
CA PHE A 182 -21.50 11.71 2.11
C PHE A 182 -21.56 11.25 3.58
N GLY A 183 -21.49 9.93 3.80
CA GLY A 183 -21.64 9.30 5.11
C GLY A 183 -23.09 9.05 5.54
N LEU A 184 -24.09 9.60 4.84
CA LEU A 184 -25.51 9.34 5.08
C LEU A 184 -25.95 9.56 6.54
N PHE A 185 -25.27 10.45 7.27
CA PHE A 185 -25.50 10.68 8.70
C PHE A 185 -26.91 11.22 8.99
N ASP A 186 -27.46 12.01 8.06
CA ASP A 186 -28.81 12.57 8.14
C ASP A 186 -29.88 11.70 7.46
N SER A 187 -29.50 10.52 6.96
CA SER A 187 -30.41 9.63 6.22
C SER A 187 -31.10 8.61 7.13
N ASN A 188 -32.39 8.41 6.87
CA ASN A 188 -33.17 7.30 7.43
C ASN A 188 -33.39 6.16 6.43
N ASP A 189 -32.85 6.27 5.22
CA ASP A 189 -32.97 5.24 4.19
C ASP A 189 -31.98 4.10 4.46
N SER A 190 -32.46 3.09 5.17
CA SER A 190 -31.70 1.89 5.50
C SER A 190 -31.15 1.16 4.27
N PHE A 191 -31.83 1.19 3.12
CA PHE A 191 -31.35 0.52 1.92
C PHE A 191 -30.13 1.23 1.35
N LEU A 192 -30.17 2.57 1.23
CA LEU A 192 -29.02 3.36 0.77
C LEU A 192 -27.83 3.25 1.73
N ILE A 193 -28.08 3.23 3.05
CA ILE A 193 -27.04 3.03 4.06
C ILE A 193 -26.36 1.66 3.86
N ILE A 194 -27.14 0.58 3.78
CA ILE A 194 -26.60 -0.77 3.56
C ILE A 194 -25.79 -0.82 2.26
N LEU A 195 -26.35 -0.30 1.17
CA LEU A 195 -25.72 -0.34 -0.15
C LEU A 195 -24.37 0.40 -0.15
N ASN A 196 -24.32 1.61 0.44
CA ASN A 196 -23.08 2.39 0.56
C ASN A 196 -22.04 1.66 1.40
N TYR A 197 -22.38 1.33 2.64
CA TYR A 197 -21.43 0.81 3.61
C TYR A 197 -20.97 -0.61 3.29
N LEU A 198 -21.84 -1.46 2.73
CA LEU A 198 -21.42 -2.77 2.23
C LEU A 198 -20.39 -2.64 1.13
N THR A 199 -20.57 -1.70 0.19
CA THR A 199 -19.60 -1.45 -0.89
C THR A 199 -18.27 -0.96 -0.33
N VAL A 200 -18.29 -0.03 0.63
CA VAL A 200 -17.06 0.47 1.29
C VAL A 200 -16.35 -0.62 2.09
N ILE A 201 -17.09 -1.47 2.82
CA ILE A 201 -16.56 -2.61 3.57
C ILE A 201 -15.89 -3.60 2.62
N THR A 202 -16.60 -4.02 1.56
CA THR A 202 -16.08 -4.95 0.56
C THR A 202 -14.84 -4.38 -0.13
N GLY A 203 -14.87 -3.10 -0.54
CA GLY A 203 -13.71 -2.41 -1.12
C GLY A 203 -12.53 -2.39 -0.17
N THR A 204 -12.72 -1.98 1.09
CA THR A 204 -11.65 -1.92 2.11
C THR A 204 -10.99 -3.27 2.32
N ILE A 205 -11.78 -4.35 2.40
CA ILE A 205 -11.28 -5.72 2.55
C ILE A 205 -10.46 -6.14 1.32
N LEU A 206 -11.03 -5.97 0.12
CA LEU A 206 -10.37 -6.37 -1.13
C LEU A 206 -9.08 -5.61 -1.38
N THR A 207 -9.08 -4.29 -1.17
CA THR A 207 -7.89 -3.45 -1.29
C THR A 207 -6.80 -3.90 -0.31
N THR A 208 -7.16 -4.26 0.93
CA THR A 208 -6.21 -4.80 1.92
C THR A 208 -5.60 -6.11 1.44
N PHE A 209 -6.43 -7.07 1.00
CA PHE A 209 -5.95 -8.34 0.46
C PHE A 209 -5.09 -8.17 -0.79
N TYR A 210 -5.46 -7.23 -1.66
CA TYR A 210 -4.70 -6.91 -2.85
C TYR A 210 -3.29 -6.42 -2.50
N PHE A 211 -3.15 -5.50 -1.53
CA PHE A 211 -1.84 -5.02 -1.10
C PHE A 211 -0.99 -6.08 -0.40
N VAL A 212 -1.61 -6.91 0.45
CA VAL A 212 -0.94 -8.08 1.05
C VAL A 212 -0.37 -8.98 -0.04
N GLN A 213 -1.18 -9.29 -1.05
CA GLN A 213 -0.76 -10.14 -2.15
C GLN A 213 0.34 -9.50 -2.99
N LEU A 214 0.25 -8.19 -3.23
CA LEU A 214 1.25 -7.42 -3.97
C LEU A 214 2.60 -7.45 -3.24
N GLU A 215 2.61 -7.26 -1.92
CA GLU A 215 3.83 -7.34 -1.11
C GLU A 215 4.46 -8.74 -1.14
N PHE A 216 3.65 -9.79 -0.99
CA PHE A 216 4.14 -11.17 -1.08
C PHE A 216 4.72 -11.49 -2.47
N SER A 217 4.05 -11.06 -3.53
CA SER A 217 4.52 -11.25 -4.90
C SER A 217 5.86 -10.56 -5.14
N ILE A 218 6.03 -9.32 -4.67
CA ILE A 218 7.29 -8.57 -4.79
C ILE A 218 8.40 -9.24 -4.00
N SER A 219 8.13 -9.56 -2.72
CA SER A 219 9.09 -10.23 -1.85
C SER A 219 9.56 -11.57 -2.44
N ASN A 220 8.65 -12.34 -3.03
CA ASN A 220 9.02 -13.61 -3.67
C ASN A 220 9.83 -13.38 -4.94
N GLN A 221 9.46 -12.40 -5.77
CA GLN A 221 10.24 -12.09 -6.98
C GLN A 221 11.66 -11.63 -6.64
N GLU A 222 11.83 -10.79 -5.63
CA GLU A 222 13.16 -10.39 -5.16
C GLU A 222 13.96 -11.59 -4.67
N LYS A 223 13.35 -12.47 -3.86
CA LYS A 223 14.00 -13.73 -3.43
C LYS A 223 14.41 -14.61 -4.61
N PHE A 224 13.58 -14.73 -5.64
CA PHE A 224 13.91 -15.50 -6.84
C PHE A 224 15.05 -14.86 -7.63
N ASN A 225 15.01 -13.54 -7.84
CA ASN A 225 16.08 -12.82 -8.55
C ASN A 225 17.41 -12.91 -7.80
N LEU A 226 17.39 -12.79 -6.48
CA LEU A 226 18.57 -12.97 -5.64
C LEU A 226 19.09 -14.40 -5.73
N LYS A 227 18.21 -15.40 -5.58
CA LYS A 227 18.58 -16.81 -5.70
C LYS A 227 19.24 -17.09 -7.06
N ASP A 228 18.63 -16.62 -8.15
CA ASP A 228 19.15 -16.83 -9.51
C ASP A 228 20.51 -16.15 -9.70
N LYS A 229 20.65 -14.88 -9.29
CA LYS A 229 21.90 -14.14 -9.34
C LYS A 229 23.01 -14.83 -8.54
N PHE A 230 22.72 -15.25 -7.31
CA PHE A 230 23.70 -15.91 -6.45
C PHE A 230 24.03 -17.32 -6.95
N SER A 231 23.04 -18.10 -7.38
CA SER A 231 23.29 -19.42 -7.96
C SER A 231 24.15 -19.34 -9.22
N HIS A 232 23.89 -18.38 -10.12
CA HIS A 232 24.67 -18.20 -11.32
C HIS A 232 26.10 -17.74 -11.01
N ASN A 233 26.26 -16.70 -10.19
CA ASN A 233 27.58 -16.13 -9.88
C ASN A 233 28.44 -17.13 -9.09
N MET A 234 27.85 -17.80 -8.10
CA MET A 234 28.56 -18.79 -7.29
C MET A 234 28.91 -20.04 -8.12
N GLY A 235 28.03 -20.46 -9.03
CA GLY A 235 28.32 -21.54 -9.99
C GLY A 235 29.53 -21.22 -10.88
N ASN A 236 29.56 -20.03 -11.49
CA ASN A 236 30.68 -19.59 -12.33
C ASN A 236 32.01 -19.55 -11.56
N ILE A 237 31.98 -19.02 -10.34
CA ILE A 237 33.18 -18.90 -9.50
C ILE A 237 33.68 -20.29 -9.09
N LEU A 238 32.79 -21.18 -8.65
CA LEU A 238 33.15 -22.56 -8.30
C LEU A 238 33.71 -23.33 -9.49
N GLN A 239 33.11 -23.21 -10.69
CA GLN A 239 33.64 -23.82 -11.90
C GLN A 239 35.05 -23.32 -12.22
N THR A 240 35.32 -22.02 -12.07
CA THR A 240 36.65 -21.45 -12.29
C THR A 240 37.68 -22.01 -11.30
N ILE A 241 37.29 -22.16 -10.03
CA ILE A 241 38.16 -22.75 -8.99
C ILE A 241 38.44 -24.22 -9.29
N ILE A 242 37.39 -25.01 -9.59
CA ILE A 242 37.51 -26.45 -9.88
C ILE A 242 38.43 -26.66 -11.10
N PHE A 243 38.21 -25.93 -12.18
CA PHE A 243 39.02 -26.02 -13.38
C PHE A 243 40.48 -25.65 -13.12
N SER A 244 40.73 -24.58 -12.35
CA SER A 244 42.09 -24.16 -11.99
C SER A 244 42.80 -25.21 -11.12
N ILE A 245 42.07 -25.85 -10.19
CA ILE A 245 42.60 -26.95 -9.37
C ILE A 245 42.86 -28.20 -10.21
N GLU A 246 42.02 -28.48 -11.19
CA GLU A 246 42.17 -29.63 -12.09
C GLU A 246 43.39 -29.46 -13.00
N LEU A 247 43.62 -28.27 -13.56
CA LEU A 247 44.84 -27.97 -14.32
C LEU A 247 46.10 -28.17 -13.45
N LEU A 248 46.09 -27.66 -12.21
CA LEU A 248 47.19 -27.83 -11.25
C LEU A 248 47.47 -29.29 -10.89
N LYS A 249 46.49 -30.19 -11.02
CA LYS A 249 46.61 -31.62 -10.70
C LYS A 249 47.00 -32.48 -11.89
N THR A 250 46.55 -32.12 -13.08
CA THR A 250 46.63 -32.98 -14.27
C THR A 250 47.85 -32.69 -15.15
N GLU A 251 48.37 -31.46 -15.14
CA GLU A 251 49.52 -31.09 -15.96
C GLU A 251 50.84 -31.28 -15.21
N GLU A 252 51.55 -32.38 -15.51
CA GLU A 252 52.84 -32.75 -14.89
C GLU A 252 53.98 -31.72 -15.13
N LYS A 253 53.80 -30.76 -16.05
CA LYS A 253 54.80 -29.75 -16.43
C LYS A 253 54.20 -28.36 -16.68
N LEU A 254 53.47 -27.82 -15.69
CA LEU A 254 53.19 -26.39 -15.66
C LEU A 254 54.47 -25.62 -15.34
N GLU A 255 54.73 -24.52 -16.05
CA GLU A 255 55.79 -23.60 -15.66
C GLU A 255 55.46 -22.96 -14.30
N ASP A 256 56.48 -22.65 -13.48
CA ASP A 256 56.28 -22.06 -12.15
C ASP A 256 55.43 -20.78 -12.19
N LYS A 257 55.53 -20.02 -13.29
CA LYS A 257 54.75 -18.80 -13.51
C LYS A 257 53.25 -19.08 -13.72
N GLU A 258 52.91 -20.07 -14.54
CA GLU A 258 51.52 -20.47 -14.81
C GLU A 258 50.86 -21.05 -13.56
N ARG A 259 51.63 -21.85 -12.81
CA ARG A 259 51.20 -22.39 -11.51
C ARG A 259 50.83 -21.28 -10.53
N LEU A 260 51.65 -20.23 -10.47
CA LEU A 260 51.46 -19.08 -9.58
C LEU A 260 50.26 -18.22 -10.02
N GLU A 261 50.01 -18.09 -11.32
CA GLU A 261 48.82 -17.43 -11.87
C GLU A 261 47.53 -18.19 -11.55
N LEU A 262 47.53 -19.53 -11.64
CA LEU A 262 46.39 -20.37 -11.27
C LEU A 262 46.07 -20.25 -9.76
N ILE A 263 47.09 -20.28 -8.89
CA ILE A 263 46.91 -20.10 -7.45
C ILE A 263 46.30 -18.72 -7.15
N LYS A 264 46.84 -17.65 -7.73
CA LYS A 264 46.29 -16.29 -7.57
C LYS A 264 44.85 -16.18 -8.08
N THR A 265 44.52 -16.89 -9.15
CA THR A 265 43.15 -16.94 -9.69
C THR A 265 42.21 -17.62 -8.70
N ILE A 266 42.62 -18.73 -8.09
CA ILE A 266 41.87 -19.42 -7.04
C ILE A 266 41.66 -18.50 -5.84
N GLU A 267 42.72 -17.89 -5.30
CA GLU A 267 42.63 -16.98 -4.15
C GLU A 267 41.66 -15.83 -4.41
N LYS A 268 41.78 -15.17 -5.58
CA LYS A 268 40.88 -14.10 -5.99
C LYS A 268 39.43 -14.56 -6.09
N LYS A 269 39.20 -15.77 -6.62
CA LYS A 269 37.86 -16.34 -6.76
C LYS A 269 37.27 -16.76 -5.42
N VAL A 270 38.07 -17.27 -4.49
CA VAL A 270 37.65 -17.53 -3.11
C VAL A 270 37.25 -16.23 -2.41
N ASP A 271 38.00 -15.15 -2.57
CA ASP A 271 37.64 -13.83 -2.04
C ASP A 271 36.31 -13.32 -2.62
N GLU A 272 36.07 -13.52 -3.91
CA GLU A 272 34.78 -13.19 -4.54
C GLU A 272 33.62 -14.01 -3.94
N VAL A 273 33.83 -15.29 -3.61
CA VAL A 273 32.81 -16.10 -2.90
C VAL A 273 32.57 -15.57 -1.49
N CYS A 274 33.62 -15.26 -0.74
CA CYS A 274 33.49 -14.72 0.62
C CYS A 274 32.68 -13.43 0.62
N LYS A 275 32.94 -12.51 -0.32
CA LYS A 275 32.15 -11.28 -0.48
C LYS A 275 30.69 -11.56 -0.83
N LEU A 276 30.42 -12.50 -1.75
CA LEU A 276 29.05 -12.90 -2.06
C LEU A 276 28.32 -13.51 -0.86
N LEU A 277 29.02 -14.28 -0.01
CA LEU A 277 28.45 -14.84 1.21
C LEU A 277 28.17 -13.76 2.27
N GLU A 278 29.02 -12.73 2.36
CA GLU A 278 28.77 -11.55 3.20
C GLU A 278 27.55 -10.78 2.71
N GLU A 279 27.45 -10.49 1.40
CA GLU A 279 26.27 -9.85 0.80
C GLU A 279 24.97 -10.64 1.10
N ILE A 280 25.00 -11.98 1.01
CA ILE A 280 23.84 -12.83 1.35
C ILE A 280 23.44 -12.69 2.82
N ARG A 281 24.41 -12.54 3.73
CA ARG A 281 24.15 -12.41 5.17
C ARG A 281 23.56 -11.04 5.52
N GLU A 282 23.96 -9.98 4.85
CA GLU A 282 23.42 -8.62 5.06
C GLU A 282 21.99 -8.45 4.51
N ILE A 283 21.57 -9.30 3.56
CA ILE A 283 20.22 -9.28 2.98
C ILE A 283 19.18 -10.01 3.88
N LYS A 284 19.62 -10.76 4.90
CA LYS A 284 18.73 -11.41 5.89
C LYS A 284 18.21 -10.45 6.94
#